data_AF-A0A2M8E0R5-F1
#
_entry.id   AF-A0A2M8E0R5-F1
#
_cell.length_a   1.000
_cell.length_b   1.000
_cell.length_c   1.000
_cell.angle_alpha   90.00
_cell.angle_beta   90.00
_cell.angle_gamma   90.00
#
_symmetry.space_group_name_H-M   'P 1'
#
loop_
_entity.id
_entity.type
_entity.pdbx_description
1 polymer ?
#
loop_
_entity_poly.entity_id
_entity_poly.type
_entity_poly.pdbx_seq_one_letter_code
_entity_poly.pdbx_strand_id
1 'polypeptide(L)' 'MKFQGTPNYIATDDLMLSVNAAITLQRPLLVKGEPGTGKTMLAEEVATALNLPLLQWHIKSTTK' A
#
# COMPACT_ATOMS: atom_id res chain seq x y z
N MET A 1 -11.16 -4.01 9.59
CA MET A 1 -9.68 -4.04 9.66
C MET A 1 -9.17 -2.61 9.51
N LYS A 2 -8.21 -2.16 10.31
CA LYS A 2 -7.70 -0.77 10.28
C LYS A 2 -6.17 -0.78 10.31
N PHE A 3 -5.55 -0.14 9.34
CA PHE A 3 -4.12 0.13 9.29
C PHE A 3 -3.79 1.36 10.14
N GLN A 4 -2.79 1.24 11.02
CA GLN A 4 -2.36 2.28 11.96
C GLN A 4 -0.90 2.72 11.73
N GLY A 5 -0.32 2.35 10.58
CA GLY A 5 1.13 2.50 10.35
C GLY A 5 1.93 1.35 10.96
N THR A 6 3.25 1.40 10.80
CA THR A 6 4.19 0.45 11.41
C THR A 6 5.43 1.21 11.91
N PRO A 7 6.23 0.64 12.82
CA PRO A 7 7.46 1.28 13.30
C PRO A 7 8.46 1.61 12.19
N ASN A 8 8.40 0.89 11.07
CA ASN A 8 9.33 1.02 9.96
C ASN A 8 8.80 1.91 8.83
N TYR A 9 7.56 2.39 8.92
CA TYR A 9 6.92 3.16 7.86
C TYR A 9 6.16 4.37 8.39
N ILE A 10 6.67 5.55 8.04
CA ILE A 10 6.03 6.83 8.35
C ILE A 10 4.94 7.08 7.30
N ALA A 11 3.73 6.63 7.58
CA ALA A 11 2.55 7.00 6.81
C ALA A 11 2.04 8.35 7.28
N THR A 12 1.79 9.27 6.35
CA THR A 12 1.03 10.49 6.67
C THR A 12 -0.41 10.13 7.02
N ASP A 13 -1.08 10.99 7.77
CA ASP A 13 -2.50 10.79 8.14
C ASP A 13 -3.39 10.60 6.91
N ASP A 14 -3.14 11.37 5.85
CA ASP A 14 -3.87 11.26 4.58
C ASP A 14 -3.65 9.90 3.87
N LEU A 15 -2.43 9.36 3.95
CA LEU A 15 -2.13 8.06 3.38
C LEU A 15 -2.81 6.95 4.17
N MET A 16 -2.75 7.01 5.50
CA MET A 16 -3.47 6.07 6.37
C MET A 16 -4.98 6.12 6.14
N LEU A 17 -5.54 7.33 5.97
CA LEU A 17 -6.96 7.52 5.66
C LEU A 17 -7.31 6.84 4.33
N SER A 18 -6.50 7.05 3.29
CA SER A 18 -6.71 6.46 1.97
C SER A 18 -6.69 4.92 1.99
N VAL A 19 -5.72 4.34 2.71
CA VAL A 19 -5.62 2.87 2.91
C VAL A 19 -6.85 2.34 3.65
N ASN A 20 -7.22 2.97 4.76
CA ASN A 20 -8.36 2.53 5.56
C ASN A 20 -9.69 2.67 4.82
N ALA A 21 -9.86 3.73 4.01
CA ALA A 21 -11.01 3.91 3.15
C ALA A 21 -11.11 2.80 2.10
N ALA A 22 -9.99 2.47 1.43
CA ALA A 22 -9.96 1.39 0.44
C ALA A 22 -10.34 0.02 1.04
N ILE A 23 -9.81 -0.29 2.23
CA ILE A 23 -10.16 -1.51 2.98
C ILE A 23 -11.64 -1.52 3.33
N THR A 24 -12.16 -0.43 3.89
CA THR A 24 -13.55 -0.32 4.37
C THR A 24 -14.55 -0.43 3.22
N LEU A 25 -14.24 0.19 2.08
CA LEU A 25 -15.10 0.20 0.89
C LEU A 25 -14.90 -1.03 -0.01
N GLN A 26 -13.92 -1.88 0.29
CA GLN A 26 -13.48 -2.99 -0.56
C GLN A 26 -13.21 -2.53 -2.01
N ARG A 27 -12.55 -1.37 -2.14
CA ARG A 27 -12.19 -0.79 -3.44
C ARG A 27 -10.68 -0.82 -3.63
N PRO A 28 -10.19 -1.01 -4.87
CA PRO A 28 -8.75 -0.97 -5.15
C PRO A 28 -8.18 0.43 -4.90
N LEU A 29 -6.96 0.49 -4.38
CA LEU A 29 -6.21 1.72 -4.16
C LEU A 29 -5.00 1.76 -5.10
N LEU A 30 -4.90 2.81 -5.91
CA LEU A 30 -3.74 3.08 -6.76
C LEU A 30 -2.87 4.18 -6.13
N VAL A 31 -1.64 3.83 -5.75
CA VAL A 31 -0.70 4.77 -5.13
C VAL A 31 0.29 5.28 -6.18
N LYS A 32 0.35 6.61 -6.36
CA LYS A 32 1.29 7.30 -7.27
C LYS A 32 2.29 8.13 -6.46
N GLY A 33 3.47 8.38 -7.02
CA GLY A 33 4.48 9.27 -6.41
C GLY A 33 5.86 9.06 -7.02
N GLU A 34 6.79 9.96 -6.70
CA GLU A 34 8.17 9.94 -7.21
C GLU A 34 8.93 8.65 -6.86
N PRO A 35 9.89 8.20 -7.69
CA PRO A 35 10.77 7.08 -7.34
C PRO A 35 11.39 7.24 -5.94
N GLY A 36 11.43 6.16 -5.15
CA GLY A 36 12.02 6.19 -3.79
C GLY A 36 11.10 6.66 -2.65
N THR A 37 9.84 7.04 -2.90
CA THR A 37 8.91 7.50 -1.84
C THR A 37 8.22 6.39 -1.02
N GLY A 38 8.81 5.20 -0.94
CA GLY A 38 8.29 4.12 -0.08
C GLY A 38 6.98 3.45 -0.54
N LYS A 39 6.57 3.55 -1.81
CA LYS A 39 5.34 2.93 -2.33
C LYS A 39 5.33 1.39 -2.21
N THR A 40 6.45 0.75 -2.51
CA THR A 40 6.59 -0.71 -2.37
C THR A 40 6.52 -1.12 -0.90
N MET A 41 7.24 -0.39 -0.05
CA MET A 41 7.23 -0.61 1.41
C MET A 41 5.83 -0.44 2.01
N LEU A 42 5.02 0.53 1.53
CA LEU A 42 3.63 0.66 1.96
C LEU A 42 2.85 -0.65 1.78
N ALA A 43 2.99 -1.31 0.63
CA ALA A 43 2.27 -2.55 0.36
C ALA A 43 2.71 -3.69 1.31
N GLU A 44 4.01 -3.79 1.56
CA GLU A 44 4.61 -4.76 2.49
C GLU A 44 4.13 -4.54 3.94
N GLU A 45 4.13 -3.29 4.38
CA GLU A 45 3.78 -2.91 5.75
C GLU A 45 2.27 -3.01 5.99
N VAL A 46 1.44 -2.70 4.99
CA VAL A 46 -0.02 -2.92 5.05
C VAL A 46 -0.33 -4.41 5.12
N ALA A 47 0.31 -5.24 4.30
CA ALA A 47 0.11 -6.70 4.33
C ALA A 47 0.52 -7.28 5.69
N THR A 48 1.67 -6.87 6.20
CA THR A 48 2.20 -7.29 7.51
C THR A 48 1.27 -6.86 8.65
N ALA A 49 0.86 -5.60 8.69
CA ALA A 49 0.01 -5.06 9.75
C ALA A 49 -1.39 -5.69 9.78
N LEU A 50 -1.89 -6.15 8.63
CA LEU A 50 -3.20 -6.79 8.49
C LEU A 50 -3.12 -8.32 8.54
N ASN A 51 -1.92 -8.88 8.66
CA ASN A 51 -1.65 -10.32 8.59
C ASN A 51 -2.24 -10.96 7.31
N LEU A 52 -2.00 -10.33 6.16
CA LEU A 52 -2.48 -10.75 4.85
C LEU A 52 -1.30 -11.16 3.96
N PRO A 53 -1.50 -12.09 3.00
CA PRO A 53 -0.49 -12.40 2.01
C PRO A 53 -0.24 -11.21 1.07
N LEU A 54 1.02 -10.87 0.82
CA LEU A 54 1.41 -9.89 -0.20
C LEU A 54 1.55 -10.59 -1.56
N LEU A 55 0.68 -10.24 -2.50
CA LEU A 55 0.77 -10.70 -3.89
C LEU A 55 1.50 -9.65 -4.72
N GLN A 56 2.73 -9.95 -5.14
CA GLN A 56 3.56 -9.03 -5.93
C GLN A 56 3.59 -9.44 -7.40
N TRP A 57 3.25 -8.50 -8.29
CA TRP A 57 3.33 -8.68 -9.73
C TRP A 57 4.20 -7.59 -10.36
N HIS A 58 5.29 -7.99 -11.02
CA HIS A 58 6.14 -7.06 -11.76
C HIS A 58 5.60 -6.89 -13.18
N ILE A 59 4.88 -5.79 -13.42
CA ILE A 59 4.32 -5.49 -14.74
C ILE A 59 5.35 -4.74 -15.58
N LYS A 60 5.74 -5.34 -16.71
CA LYS A 60 6.50 -4.67 -17.78
C LYS A 60 5.61 -4.56 -19.02
N SER A 61 5.51 -3.36 -19.58
CA SER A 61 4.84 -3.16 -20.88
C SER A 61 5.76 -3.67 -21.98
N THR A 62 5.62 -4.93 -22.36
CA THR A 62 6.30 -5.48 -23.53
C THR A 62 5.32 -5.50 -24.70
N THR A 63 5.38 -4.49 -25.56
CA THR A 63 4.75 -4.53 -26.88
C THR A 63 5.70 -5.29 -27.81
N LYS A 64 5.22 -6.31 -28.52
CA LYS A 64 5.91 -6.88 -29.69
C LYS A 64 5.35 -6.27 -30.96
#